data_AF-A0A1M2VIE7-F1
#
_entry.id   AF-A0A1M2VIE7-F1
#
_cell.length_a   1.000
_cell.length_b   1.000
_cell.length_c   1.000
_cell.angle_alpha   90.00
_cell.angle_beta   90.00
_cell.angle_gamma   90.00
#
_symmetry.space_group_name_H-M   'P 1'
#
loop_
_entity.id
_entity.type
_entity.pdbx_description
1 polymer ?
#
loop_
_entity_poly.entity_id
_entity_poly.type
_entity_poly.pdbx_seq_one_letter_code
_entity_poly.pdbx_strand_id
1 'polypeptide(L)'
;MVEYVDLEGGSLAPGLTTFGSPLGLEEIMGEVSTKDGYVLDPLQDRVPKVVGGNGALIHAIDGLQFGTRHALVAYRAGVTTGIVAPASGGFLSGVSTAFSLAAPHKLADGAIVQESGAVHVAIHPMGVPSVSTQIAALRRLLLHPSEGEAGVWFDKVKN
;
A
#
# COMPACT_ATOMS: atom_id res chain seq x y z
N MET A 1 -19.72 -31.33 -10.69
CA MET A 1 -19.52 -32.30 -9.59
C MET A 1 -19.41 -31.48 -8.32
N VAL A 2 -20.16 -31.83 -7.27
CA VAL A 2 -20.13 -31.10 -5.99
C VAL A 2 -19.34 -31.95 -5.01
N GLU A 3 -18.41 -31.32 -4.30
CA GLU A 3 -17.61 -31.95 -3.23
C GLU A 3 -18.24 -31.62 -1.87
N TYR A 4 -18.37 -32.63 -1.02
CA TYR A 4 -18.86 -32.49 0.35
C TYR A 4 -17.71 -32.77 1.32
N VAL A 5 -17.53 -31.89 2.30
CA VAL A 5 -16.52 -32.02 3.35
C VAL A 5 -17.22 -31.93 4.70
N ASP A 6 -17.11 -32.96 5.54
CA ASP A 6 -17.59 -32.94 6.92
C ASP A 6 -16.59 -32.16 7.79
N LEU A 7 -17.09 -31.21 8.56
CA LEU A 7 -16.27 -30.38 9.45
C LEU A 7 -16.03 -31.04 10.81
N GLU A 8 -16.68 -32.18 11.11
CA GLU A 8 -16.50 -32.95 12.34
C GLU A 8 -16.65 -32.07 13.61
N GLY A 9 -17.67 -31.21 13.61
CA GLY A 9 -17.93 -30.24 14.70
C GLY A 9 -17.14 -28.93 14.62
N GLY A 10 -16.37 -28.71 13.54
CA GLY A 10 -15.68 -27.45 13.25
C GLY A 10 -16.61 -26.32 12.80
N SER A 11 -16.02 -25.14 12.60
CA SER A 11 -16.72 -23.96 12.07
C SER A 11 -15.96 -23.34 10.91
N LEU A 12 -16.71 -22.78 9.96
CA LEU A 12 -16.17 -21.99 8.86
C LEU A 12 -16.44 -20.52 9.12
N ALA A 13 -15.43 -19.70 8.87
CA ALA A 13 -15.54 -18.26 8.88
C ALA A 13 -14.92 -17.70 7.59
N PRO A 14 -15.36 -16.53 7.12
CA PRO A 14 -14.67 -15.80 6.07
C PRO A 14 -13.21 -15.54 6.45
N GLY A 15 -12.32 -15.55 5.46
CA GLY A 15 -10.93 -15.16 5.68
C GLY A 15 -10.83 -13.72 6.18
N LEU A 16 -9.94 -13.48 7.15
CA LEU A 16 -9.71 -12.15 7.70
C LEU A 16 -8.91 -11.29 6.71
N THR A 17 -9.12 -9.97 6.80
CA THR A 17 -8.34 -8.97 6.10
C THR A 17 -7.56 -8.15 7.12
N THR A 18 -6.26 -7.96 6.90
CA THR A 18 -5.45 -7.03 7.69
C THR A 18 -5.13 -5.78 6.88
N PHE A 19 -5.06 -4.64 7.56
CA PHE A 19 -4.62 -3.37 7.01
C PHE A 19 -3.73 -2.65 8.02
N GLY A 20 -2.85 -1.79 7.54
CA GLY A 20 -1.95 -0.98 8.38
C GLY A 20 -0.72 -1.73 8.92
N SER A 21 -0.73 -3.06 8.95
CA SER A 21 0.50 -3.84 9.09
C SER A 21 1.29 -3.79 7.77
N PRO A 22 2.62 -3.61 7.80
CA PRO A 22 3.43 -3.49 6.58
C PRO A 22 3.75 -4.87 5.97
N LEU A 23 2.81 -5.82 6.05
CA LEU A 23 3.01 -7.16 5.51
C LEU A 23 3.32 -7.09 4.02
N GLY A 24 4.37 -7.80 3.60
CA GLY A 24 4.85 -7.81 2.23
C GLY A 24 5.74 -6.62 1.87
N LEU A 25 5.86 -5.58 2.70
CA LEU A 25 6.83 -4.47 2.50
C LEU A 25 7.88 -4.37 3.61
N GLU A 26 7.74 -5.16 4.69
CA GLU A 26 8.66 -5.19 5.83
C GLU A 26 8.62 -6.57 6.49
N GLU A 27 9.81 -7.09 6.84
CA GLU A 27 9.90 -8.33 7.62
C GLU A 27 10.34 -8.15 9.07
N ILE A 28 11.44 -7.42 9.31
CA ILE A 28 11.94 -7.20 10.67
C ILE A 28 11.81 -5.71 10.97
N MET A 29 10.86 -5.37 11.85
CA MET A 29 10.51 -3.99 12.20
C MET A 29 11.71 -3.12 12.60
N GLY A 30 12.67 -3.69 13.32
CA GLY A 30 13.88 -3.00 13.79
C GLY A 30 15.04 -2.98 12.79
N GLU A 31 14.91 -3.64 11.63
CA GLU A 31 16.01 -3.83 10.68
C GLU A 31 15.66 -3.20 9.33
N VAL A 32 16.24 -2.03 9.06
CA VAL A 32 15.96 -1.21 7.88
C VAL A 32 16.25 -1.97 6.58
N SER A 33 17.24 -2.87 6.57
CA SER A 33 17.58 -3.66 5.36
C SER A 33 16.52 -4.69 4.96
N THR A 34 15.50 -4.91 5.79
CA THR A 34 14.38 -5.81 5.51
C THR A 34 13.09 -5.09 5.10
N LYS A 35 13.19 -3.78 4.86
CA LYS A 35 12.06 -2.94 4.44
C LYS A 35 12.22 -2.57 2.97
N ASP A 36 11.09 -2.42 2.29
CA ASP A 36 11.02 -1.83 0.94
C ASP A 36 11.65 -0.42 0.90
N GLY A 37 11.52 0.31 2.01
CA GLY A 37 12.09 1.64 2.20
C GLY A 37 11.01 2.72 2.27
N TYR A 38 11.44 3.96 2.48
CA TYR A 38 10.56 5.11 2.48
C TYR A 38 10.49 5.72 1.08
N VAL A 39 9.28 6.07 0.63
CA VAL A 39 9.11 6.83 -0.60
C VAL A 39 9.64 8.27 -0.44
N LEU A 40 10.01 8.88 -1.57
CA LEU A 40 10.41 10.27 -1.63
C LEU A 40 9.17 11.18 -1.67
N ASP A 41 9.12 12.19 -0.80
CA ASP A 41 8.01 13.14 -0.75
C ASP A 41 8.24 14.29 -1.73
N PRO A 42 7.35 14.56 -2.71
CA PRO A 42 7.51 15.68 -3.64
C PRO A 42 7.52 17.07 -2.98
N LEU A 43 7.12 17.20 -1.71
CA LEU A 43 7.19 18.46 -0.96
C LEU A 43 8.52 18.68 -0.23
N GLN A 44 9.34 17.64 -0.07
CA GLN A 44 10.60 17.69 0.70
C GLN A 44 11.80 17.23 -0.12
N ASP A 45 11.60 16.24 -0.97
CA ASP A 45 12.62 15.51 -1.70
C ASP A 45 12.61 15.80 -3.19
N ARG A 46 13.73 15.45 -3.85
CA ARG A 46 13.84 15.48 -5.31
C ARG A 46 13.47 14.13 -5.89
N VAL A 47 12.24 13.99 -6.36
CA VAL A 47 11.78 12.77 -7.03
C VAL A 47 12.44 12.63 -8.43
N PRO A 48 13.05 11.48 -8.78
CA PRO A 48 13.65 11.27 -10.08
C PRO A 48 12.66 11.40 -11.25
N LYS A 49 13.06 12.06 -12.33
CA LYS A 49 12.21 12.23 -13.53
C LYS A 49 11.82 10.91 -14.19
N VAL A 50 12.67 9.88 -14.09
CA VAL A 50 12.42 8.57 -14.70
C VAL A 50 11.19 7.86 -14.12
N VAL A 51 10.82 8.16 -12.87
CA VAL A 51 9.62 7.63 -12.21
C VAL A 51 8.47 8.64 -12.19
N GLY A 52 8.57 9.76 -12.93
CA GLY A 52 7.51 10.77 -13.04
C GLY A 52 7.77 12.09 -12.31
N GLY A 53 8.88 12.24 -11.58
CA GLY A 53 9.22 13.49 -10.89
C GLY A 53 8.13 13.93 -9.90
N ASN A 54 7.78 15.21 -9.88
CA ASN A 54 6.77 15.74 -8.94
C ASN A 54 5.35 15.23 -9.19
N GLY A 55 5.08 14.61 -10.34
CA GLY A 55 3.81 13.95 -10.66
C GLY A 55 3.83 12.43 -10.43
N ALA A 56 4.93 11.90 -9.87
CA ALA A 56 5.03 10.49 -9.54
C ALA A 56 4.07 10.12 -8.40
N LEU A 57 3.58 8.89 -8.44
CA LEU A 57 2.86 8.28 -7.33
C LEU A 57 3.37 6.85 -7.21
N ILE A 58 3.93 6.47 -6.05
CA ILE A 58 4.52 5.14 -5.88
C ILE A 58 3.43 4.14 -5.53
N HIS A 59 3.52 2.93 -6.07
CA HIS A 59 2.55 1.87 -5.85
C HIS A 59 3.14 0.79 -4.94
N ALA A 60 2.42 0.41 -3.88
CA ALA A 60 2.83 -0.65 -2.97
C ALA A 60 3.02 -2.01 -3.69
N ILE A 61 2.29 -2.23 -4.79
CA ILE A 61 2.39 -3.46 -5.59
C ILE A 61 3.81 -3.71 -6.11
N ASP A 62 4.62 -2.66 -6.30
CA ASP A 62 5.96 -2.76 -6.86
C ASP A 62 7.01 -3.21 -5.84
N GLY A 63 6.76 -2.96 -4.56
CA GLY A 63 7.62 -3.38 -3.44
C GLY A 63 7.22 -4.73 -2.81
N LEU A 64 6.09 -5.31 -3.21
CA LEU A 64 5.55 -6.51 -2.56
C LEU A 64 6.49 -7.72 -2.61
N GLN A 65 6.76 -8.27 -1.43
CA GLN A 65 7.38 -9.55 -1.20
C GLN A 65 6.34 -10.59 -0.75
N PHE A 66 6.55 -11.83 -1.18
CA PHE A 66 5.66 -12.96 -0.91
C PHE A 66 6.40 -14.07 -0.17
N GLY A 67 5.65 -15.01 0.42
CA GLY A 67 6.24 -16.15 1.11
C GLY A 67 7.02 -15.76 2.38
N THR A 68 6.73 -14.60 2.94
CA THR A 68 7.47 -14.07 4.07
C THR A 68 7.00 -14.67 5.40
N ARG A 69 7.83 -14.60 6.43
CA ARG A 69 7.52 -15.24 7.73
C ARG A 69 6.27 -14.62 8.36
N HIS A 70 6.17 -13.29 8.32
CA HIS A 70 5.07 -12.58 8.95
C HIS A 70 3.75 -12.83 8.21
N ALA A 71 3.79 -12.82 6.88
CA ALA A 71 2.63 -13.19 6.05
C ALA A 71 2.19 -14.64 6.30
N LEU A 72 3.11 -15.60 6.39
CA LEU A 72 2.78 -17.00 6.66
C LEU A 72 2.14 -17.20 8.04
N VAL A 73 2.65 -16.53 9.07
CA VAL A 73 2.07 -16.60 10.43
C VAL A 73 0.66 -15.99 10.45
N ALA A 74 0.47 -14.84 9.80
CA ALA A 74 -0.85 -14.23 9.69
C ALA A 74 -1.84 -15.12 8.90
N TYR A 75 -1.38 -15.75 7.81
CA TYR A 75 -2.18 -16.71 7.04
C TYR A 75 -2.65 -17.89 7.89
N ARG A 76 -1.76 -18.48 8.69
CA ARG A 76 -2.11 -19.56 9.63
C ARG A 76 -3.07 -19.13 10.74
N ALA A 77 -3.14 -17.84 11.04
CA ALA A 77 -4.10 -17.26 11.97
C ALA A 77 -5.44 -16.86 11.30
N GLY A 78 -5.64 -17.19 10.02
CA GLY A 78 -6.88 -16.93 9.28
C GLY A 78 -6.88 -15.64 8.46
N VAL A 79 -5.78 -14.90 8.37
CA VAL A 79 -5.66 -13.71 7.51
C VAL A 79 -5.36 -14.13 6.08
N THR A 80 -6.33 -13.93 5.18
CA THR A 80 -6.18 -14.33 3.77
C THR A 80 -5.77 -13.18 2.87
N THR A 81 -6.13 -11.95 3.24
CA THR A 81 -5.87 -10.73 2.45
C THR A 81 -5.15 -9.69 3.29
N GLY A 82 -4.13 -9.06 2.72
CA GLY A 82 -3.40 -7.94 3.30
C GLY A 82 -3.57 -6.70 2.44
N ILE A 83 -3.85 -5.56 3.08
CA ILE A 83 -3.86 -4.24 2.43
C ILE A 83 -2.68 -3.45 2.97
N VAL A 84 -1.75 -3.10 2.09
CA VAL A 84 -0.51 -2.41 2.44
C VAL A 84 -0.29 -1.18 1.56
N ALA A 85 0.23 -0.12 2.16
CA ALA A 85 0.58 1.14 1.50
C ALA A 85 2.10 1.35 1.57
N PRO A 86 2.71 2.13 0.66
CA PRO A 86 4.12 2.45 0.75
C PRO A 86 4.43 3.18 2.07
N ALA A 87 5.59 2.89 2.66
CA ALA A 87 6.03 3.62 3.85
C ALA A 87 6.46 5.04 3.46
N SER A 88 6.02 6.03 4.24
CA SER A 88 6.39 7.43 4.04
C SER A 88 6.57 8.13 5.38
N GLY A 89 7.55 9.03 5.44
CA GLY A 89 7.68 10.01 6.52
C GLY A 89 7.12 11.39 6.15
N GLY A 90 6.66 11.55 4.90
CA GLY A 90 6.26 12.83 4.33
C GLY A 90 4.75 12.94 4.08
N PHE A 91 4.41 13.87 3.17
CA PHE A 91 3.06 14.24 2.79
C PHE A 91 2.37 13.19 1.91
N LEU A 92 3.00 12.75 0.80
CA LEU A 92 2.40 11.82 -0.16
C LEU A 92 3.08 10.46 -0.08
N SER A 93 2.34 9.42 0.35
CA SER A 93 2.90 8.07 0.48
C SER A 93 2.77 7.24 -0.79
N GLY A 94 1.66 7.37 -1.52
CA GLY A 94 1.41 6.60 -2.74
C GLY A 94 0.10 5.82 -2.72
N VAL A 95 0.03 4.73 -3.48
CA VAL A 95 -1.18 3.90 -3.64
C VAL A 95 -1.01 2.55 -2.94
N SER A 96 -2.00 2.18 -2.12
CA SER A 96 -2.03 0.85 -1.50
C SER A 96 -2.49 -0.24 -2.46
N THR A 97 -2.13 -1.47 -2.16
CA THR A 97 -2.57 -2.67 -2.89
C THR A 97 -3.16 -3.69 -1.92
N ALA A 98 -4.06 -4.55 -2.41
CA ALA A 98 -4.55 -5.71 -1.67
C ALA A 98 -3.97 -6.98 -2.30
N PHE A 99 -3.38 -7.86 -1.48
CA PHE A 99 -2.72 -9.07 -1.93
C PHE A 99 -3.07 -10.27 -1.05
N SER A 100 -2.93 -11.47 -1.61
CA SER A 100 -3.17 -12.73 -0.92
C SER A 100 -1.95 -13.16 -0.12
N LEU A 101 -2.13 -13.43 1.17
CA LEU A 101 -1.05 -13.97 2.02
C LEU A 101 -0.79 -15.45 1.74
N ALA A 102 -1.71 -16.14 1.08
CA ALA A 102 -1.56 -17.54 0.67
C ALA A 102 -0.68 -17.68 -0.59
N ALA A 103 -0.48 -16.60 -1.34
CA ALA A 103 0.18 -16.66 -2.63
C ALA A 103 1.70 -16.89 -2.48
N PRO A 104 2.29 -17.80 -3.28
CA PRO A 104 3.72 -18.08 -3.21
C PRO A 104 4.57 -16.97 -3.85
N HIS A 105 4.02 -16.24 -4.82
CA HIS A 105 4.69 -15.15 -5.54
C HIS A 105 3.69 -14.25 -6.26
N LYS A 106 4.14 -13.05 -6.67
CA LYS A 106 3.34 -12.01 -7.34
C LYS A 106 2.59 -12.48 -8.59
N LEU A 107 3.17 -13.41 -9.36
CA LEU A 107 2.59 -13.93 -10.60
C LEU A 107 1.59 -15.09 -10.40
N ALA A 108 1.33 -15.51 -9.17
CA ALA A 108 0.39 -16.59 -8.93
C ALA A 108 -1.04 -16.08 -9.12
N ASP A 109 -1.93 -16.94 -9.61
CA ASP A 109 -3.33 -16.59 -9.80
C ASP A 109 -3.95 -16.14 -8.46
N GLY A 110 -4.58 -14.97 -8.46
CA GLY A 110 -5.16 -14.36 -7.26
C GLY A 110 -4.14 -13.82 -6.24
N ALA A 111 -2.85 -13.74 -6.58
CA ALA A 111 -1.84 -13.14 -5.70
C ALA A 111 -2.12 -11.66 -5.41
N ILE A 112 -2.55 -10.93 -6.44
CA ILE A 112 -3.00 -9.55 -6.31
C ILE A 112 -4.53 -9.55 -6.35
N VAL A 113 -5.14 -9.20 -5.22
CA VAL A 113 -6.59 -9.08 -5.08
C VAL A 113 -7.05 -7.76 -5.69
N GLN A 114 -6.27 -6.69 -5.48
CA GLN A 114 -6.52 -5.38 -6.04
C GLN A 114 -5.20 -4.63 -6.23
N GLU A 115 -4.88 -4.26 -7.47
CA GLU A 115 -3.63 -3.57 -7.79
C GLU A 115 -3.53 -2.19 -7.15
N SER A 116 -4.66 -1.49 -7.01
CA SER A 116 -4.72 -0.12 -6.50
C SER A 116 -5.99 0.08 -5.67
N GLY A 117 -5.79 0.34 -4.37
CA GLY A 117 -6.84 0.54 -3.38
C GLY A 117 -7.11 2.02 -3.13
N ALA A 118 -6.23 2.68 -2.37
CA ALA A 118 -6.41 4.07 -1.96
C ALA A 118 -5.11 4.87 -2.12
N VAL A 119 -5.26 6.19 -2.35
CA VAL A 119 -4.16 7.15 -2.28
C VAL A 119 -3.95 7.55 -0.81
N HIS A 120 -2.71 7.47 -0.34
CA HIS A 120 -2.32 7.77 1.03
C HIS A 120 -1.62 9.13 1.11
N VAL A 121 -2.19 10.02 1.93
CA VAL A 121 -1.67 11.35 2.23
C VAL A 121 -1.66 11.54 3.75
N ALA A 122 -0.57 12.09 4.28
CA ALA A 122 -0.44 12.44 5.68
C ALA A 122 -0.22 13.95 5.86
N ILE A 123 -0.78 14.51 6.93
CA ILE A 123 -0.54 15.90 7.34
C ILE A 123 0.23 15.89 8.65
N HIS A 124 1.43 16.45 8.64
CA HIS A 124 2.32 16.49 9.79
C HIS A 124 2.35 17.89 10.39
N PRO A 125 2.05 18.06 11.70
CA PRO A 125 2.03 19.37 12.36
C PRO A 125 3.44 19.92 12.65
N MET A 126 4.46 19.07 12.59
CA MET A 126 5.85 19.44 12.85
C MET A 126 6.72 19.14 11.63
N GLY A 127 7.77 19.95 11.44
CA GLY A 127 8.73 19.80 10.34
C GLY A 127 8.45 20.74 9.16
N VAL A 128 9.08 20.43 8.04
CA VAL A 128 8.94 21.14 6.77
C VAL A 128 8.26 20.24 5.74
N PRO A 129 7.39 20.76 4.86
CA PRO A 129 6.89 22.12 4.84
C PRO A 129 5.77 22.33 5.89
N SER A 130 5.38 23.59 6.09
CA SER A 130 4.29 23.94 7.02
C SER A 130 2.98 23.21 6.72
N VAL A 131 2.12 23.05 7.74
CA VAL A 131 0.75 22.52 7.57
C VAL A 131 -0.01 23.25 6.47
N SER A 132 0.09 24.58 6.41
CA SER A 132 -0.55 25.39 5.36
C SER A 132 -0.09 25.00 3.94
N THR A 133 1.18 24.64 3.78
CA THR A 133 1.73 24.19 2.49
C THR A 133 1.22 22.80 2.14
N GLN A 134 1.20 21.87 3.10
CA GLN A 134 0.67 20.51 2.89
C GLN A 134 -0.83 20.55 2.53
N ILE A 135 -1.62 21.35 3.24
CA ILE A 135 -3.04 21.56 2.95
C ILE A 135 -3.23 22.25 1.59
N ALA A 136 -2.38 23.23 1.23
CA ALA A 136 -2.42 23.84 -0.09
C ALA A 136 -2.10 22.83 -1.20
N ALA A 137 -1.12 21.94 -1.01
CA ALA A 137 -0.79 20.89 -1.96
C ALA A 137 -1.97 19.91 -2.13
N LEU A 138 -2.53 19.40 -1.03
CA LEU A 138 -3.70 18.51 -1.08
C LEU A 138 -4.89 19.16 -1.78
N ARG A 139 -5.21 20.41 -1.42
CA ARG A 139 -6.27 21.18 -2.07
C ARG A 139 -6.03 21.33 -3.56
N ARG A 140 -4.78 21.54 -3.99
CA ARG A 140 -4.45 21.66 -5.42
C ARG A 140 -4.63 20.33 -6.16
N LEU A 141 -4.18 19.22 -5.59
CA LEU A 141 -4.35 17.88 -6.16
C LEU A 141 -5.84 17.51 -6.28
N LEU A 142 -6.66 17.88 -5.29
CA LEU A 142 -8.09 17.59 -5.27
C LEU A 142 -8.95 18.53 -6.13
N LEU A 143 -8.60 19.80 -6.26
CA LEU A 143 -9.50 20.81 -6.88
C LEU A 143 -9.00 21.36 -8.21
N HIS A 144 -7.76 21.07 -8.61
CA HIS A 144 -7.20 21.54 -9.87
C HIS A 144 -6.65 20.36 -10.67
N PRO A 145 -6.49 20.53 -12.01
CA PRO A 145 -5.74 19.58 -12.80
C PRO A 145 -4.31 19.46 -12.27
N SER A 146 -3.85 18.22 -12.13
CA SER A 146 -2.47 17.88 -11.77
C SER A 146 -1.85 17.02 -12.86
N GLU A 147 -0.54 17.12 -13.01
CA GLU A 147 0.22 16.38 -14.02
C GLU A 147 0.67 15.02 -13.48
N GLY A 148 0.99 14.12 -14.41
CA GLY A 148 1.54 12.81 -14.09
C GLY A 148 0.53 11.84 -13.50
N GLU A 149 1.05 10.73 -12.99
CA GLU A 149 0.27 9.64 -12.41
C GLU A 149 -0.51 10.07 -11.16
N ALA A 150 0.06 10.96 -10.35
CA ALA A 150 -0.65 11.57 -9.23
C ALA A 150 -1.95 12.24 -9.70
N GLY A 151 -1.92 13.01 -10.79
CA GLY A 151 -3.14 13.62 -11.33
C GLY A 151 -4.22 12.62 -11.71
N VAL A 152 -3.83 11.54 -12.42
CA VAL A 152 -4.75 10.47 -12.81
C VAL A 152 -5.43 9.84 -11.59
N TRP A 153 -4.69 9.56 -10.52
CA TRP A 153 -5.24 8.95 -9.32
C TRP A 153 -6.08 9.90 -8.48
N PHE A 154 -5.66 11.16 -8.32
CA PHE A 154 -6.48 12.15 -7.62
C PHE A 154 -7.78 12.45 -8.37
N ASP A 155 -7.81 12.38 -9.71
CA ASP A 155 -9.05 12.50 -10.48
C ASP A 155 -10.02 11.33 -10.23
N LYS A 156 -9.51 10.12 -9.98
CA LYS A 156 -10.32 8.98 -9.56
C LYS A 156 -10.86 9.11 -8.13
N VAL A 157 -10.19 9.86 -7.26
CA VAL A 157 -10.65 10.11 -5.88
C VAL A 157 -11.77 11.14 -5.83
N LYS A 158 -11.82 12.07 -6.80
CA LYS A 158 -12.84 13.15 -6.85
C LYS A 158 -14.23 12.66 -7.27
N ASN A 159 -14.30 11.56 -8.01
CA ASN A 159 -15.53 11.02 -8.63
C ASN A 159 -15.97 9.74 -7.95
#